data_AF-A0A8T4NJ81-F1
#
_entry.id   AF-A0A8T4NJ81-F1
#
_cell.length_a   1.000
_cell.length_b   1.000
_cell.length_c   1.000
_cell.angle_alpha   90.00
_cell.angle_beta   90.00
_cell.angle_gamma   90.00
#
_symmetry.space_group_name_H-M   'P 1'
#
loop_
_entity.id
_entity.type
_entity.pdbx_description
1 polymer ?
#
loop_
_entity_poly.entity_id
_entity_poly.type
_entity_poly.pdbx_seq_one_letter_code
_entity_poly.pdbx_strand_id
1 'polypeptide(L)'
;MIIQVFLLIFINIFIILILGINWRKIRNFFVEETYTYFEVVFIALYFLEQAAFIGLSYFYEEYNTLLVGFFALVVLTTVALNKLMMESKNRRLAQKINQLVDKSLEKFVSAIEQYEKLMDEVRINVEELEQENRALRNFIKKNRKNL
;
A
#
# COMPACT_ATOMS: atom_id res chain seq x y z
N MET A 1 43.10 -24.48 -3.00
CA MET A 1 41.74 -24.85 -3.43
C MET A 1 40.74 -24.95 -2.27
N ILE A 2 40.92 -25.85 -1.28
CA ILE A 2 39.95 -26.03 -0.16
C ILE A 2 39.73 -24.73 0.65
N ILE A 3 40.79 -23.98 0.95
CA ILE A 3 40.70 -22.72 1.71
C ILE A 3 39.91 -21.64 0.96
N GLN A 4 40.04 -21.56 -0.37
CA GLN A 4 39.29 -20.59 -1.18
C GLN A 4 37.79 -20.93 -1.22
N VAL A 5 37.44 -22.22 -1.27
CA VAL A 5 36.06 -22.69 -1.21
C VAL A 5 35.44 -22.35 0.15
N PHE A 6 36.16 -22.59 1.25
CA PHE A 6 35.72 -22.21 2.60
C PHE A 6 35.54 -20.69 2.74
N LEU A 7 36.46 -19.90 2.18
CA LEU A 7 36.37 -18.44 2.21
C LEU A 7 35.12 -17.93 1.46
N LEU A 8 34.82 -18.51 0.30
CA LEU A 8 33.63 -18.20 -0.49
C LEU A 8 32.34 -18.56 0.24
N ILE A 9 32.29 -19.73 0.90
CA ILE A 9 31.13 -20.13 1.71
C ILE A 9 30.96 -19.18 2.89
N PHE A 10 32.05 -18.81 3.57
CA PHE A 10 32.01 -17.90 4.70
C PHE A 10 31.53 -16.50 4.31
N ILE A 11 32.01 -15.97 3.16
CA ILE A 11 31.57 -14.68 2.62
C ILE A 11 30.08 -14.73 2.27
N ASN A 12 29.59 -15.81 1.62
CA ASN A 12 28.17 -15.96 1.30
C ASN A 12 27.29 -16.01 2.56
N ILE A 13 27.70 -16.79 3.58
CA ILE A 13 26.98 -16.86 4.87
C ILE A 13 27.00 -15.50 5.57
N PHE A 14 28.11 -14.78 5.52
CA PHE A 14 28.25 -13.47 6.13
C PHE A 14 27.37 -12.41 5.45
N ILE A 15 27.29 -12.44 4.11
CA ILE A 15 26.38 -11.59 3.33
C ILE A 15 24.91 -11.92 3.67
N ILE A 16 24.54 -13.19 3.76
CA ILE A 16 23.20 -13.63 4.15
C ILE A 16 22.87 -13.18 5.59
N LEU A 17 23.83 -13.28 6.51
CA LEU A 17 23.68 -12.81 7.90
C LEU A 17 23.49 -11.29 7.98
N ILE A 18 24.29 -10.52 7.25
CA ILE A 18 24.16 -9.05 7.20
C ILE A 18 22.81 -8.64 6.60
N LEU A 19 22.42 -9.26 5.48
CA LEU A 19 21.13 -9.01 4.84
C LEU A 19 19.96 -9.42 5.75
N GLY A 20 20.08 -10.53 6.48
CA GLY A 20 19.07 -11.00 7.44
C GLY A 20 18.94 -10.10 8.67
N ILE A 21 20.06 -9.68 9.27
CA ILE A 21 20.08 -8.81 10.47
C ILE A 21 19.55 -7.42 10.12
N ASN A 22 19.94 -6.87 8.98
CA ASN A 22 19.49 -5.56 8.52
C ASN A 22 18.19 -5.60 7.70
N TRP A 23 17.58 -6.77 7.52
CA TRP A 23 16.35 -6.95 6.73
C TRP A 23 15.24 -6.00 7.17
N ARG A 24 15.13 -5.74 8.48
CA ARG A 24 14.11 -4.83 9.03
C ARG A 24 14.33 -3.37 8.62
N LYS A 25 15.60 -2.93 8.56
CA LYS A 25 15.99 -1.57 8.14
C LYS A 25 15.91 -1.39 6.63
N ILE A 26 16.40 -2.38 5.88
CA ILE A 26 16.24 -2.51 4.43
C ILE A 26 14.75 -2.43 4.10
N ARG A 27 13.93 -3.32 4.66
CA ARG A 27 12.48 -3.35 4.44
C ARG A 27 11.82 -2.00 4.72
N ASN A 28 12.19 -1.28 5.77
CA ASN A 28 11.59 0.02 6.06
C ASN A 28 12.04 1.11 5.06
N PHE A 29 13.31 1.11 4.65
CA PHE A 29 13.82 2.02 3.62
C PHE A 29 13.11 1.84 2.26
N PHE A 30 12.73 0.61 1.90
CA PHE A 30 12.14 0.31 0.59
C PHE A 30 10.60 0.48 0.52
N VAL A 31 9.91 0.71 1.63
CA VAL A 31 8.46 0.46 1.72
C VAL A 31 7.62 1.71 2.00
N GLU A 32 8.21 2.82 2.41
CA GLU A 32 7.40 4.01 2.76
C GLU A 32 7.09 4.91 1.55
N GLU A 33 8.02 5.22 0.64
CA GLU A 33 7.73 6.17 -0.46
C GLU A 33 8.44 5.93 -1.82
N THR A 34 9.40 5.01 -1.92
CA THR A 34 10.28 4.86 -3.11
C THR A 34 10.18 3.49 -3.79
N TYR A 35 8.97 3.05 -4.14
CA TYR A 35 8.77 1.74 -4.79
C TYR A 35 9.27 1.69 -6.24
N THR A 36 9.15 2.77 -7.00
CA THR A 36 9.73 2.85 -8.35
C THR A 36 11.25 2.71 -8.29
N TYR A 37 11.89 3.27 -7.26
CA TYR A 37 13.32 3.09 -7.03
C TYR A 37 13.67 1.62 -6.76
N PHE A 38 12.84 0.90 -6.01
CA PHE A 38 13.03 -0.53 -5.76
C PHE A 38 12.97 -1.37 -7.04
N GLU A 39 11.96 -1.15 -7.88
CA GLU A 39 11.84 -1.86 -9.16
C GLU A 39 13.03 -1.55 -10.08
N VAL A 40 13.47 -0.28 -10.13
CA VAL A 40 14.67 0.15 -10.88
C VAL A 40 15.95 -0.49 -10.33
N VAL A 41 16.11 -0.59 -9.01
CA VAL A 41 17.25 -1.27 -8.38
C VAL A 41 17.24 -2.76 -8.71
N PHE A 42 16.09 -3.43 -8.72
CA PHE A 42 15.99 -4.84 -9.11
C PHE A 42 16.34 -5.06 -10.58
N ILE A 43 15.92 -4.17 -11.47
CA ILE A 43 16.29 -4.20 -12.89
C ILE A 43 17.81 -3.99 -13.04
N ALA A 44 18.39 -3.04 -12.30
CA ALA A 44 19.83 -2.78 -12.33
C ALA A 44 20.63 -3.96 -11.78
N LEU A 45 20.18 -4.59 -10.69
CA LEU A 45 20.78 -5.79 -10.13
C LEU A 45 20.73 -6.96 -11.12
N TYR A 46 19.57 -7.18 -11.74
CA TYR A 46 19.42 -8.21 -12.76
C TYR A 46 20.35 -7.98 -13.96
N PHE A 47 20.49 -6.73 -14.40
CA PHE A 47 21.44 -6.36 -15.45
C PHE A 47 22.89 -6.65 -15.04
N LEU A 48 23.27 -6.30 -13.81
CA LEU A 48 24.60 -6.59 -13.27
C LEU A 48 24.86 -8.10 -13.14
N GLU A 49 23.88 -8.88 -12.70
CA GLU A 49 23.94 -10.35 -12.65
C GLU A 49 24.19 -10.93 -14.04
N GLN A 50 23.47 -10.47 -15.06
CA GLN A 50 23.66 -10.89 -16.45
C GLN A 50 25.04 -10.49 -16.99
N ALA A 51 25.49 -9.27 -16.73
CA ALA A 51 26.81 -8.80 -17.16
C ALA A 51 27.95 -9.60 -16.49
N ALA A 52 27.80 -9.92 -15.19
CA ALA A 52 28.74 -10.76 -14.46
C ALA A 52 28.77 -12.19 -15.03
N PHE A 53 27.60 -12.76 -15.36
CA PHE A 53 27.52 -14.08 -15.98
C PHE A 53 28.24 -14.13 -17.33
N ILE A 54 27.94 -13.17 -18.22
CA ILE A 54 28.61 -13.06 -19.53
C ILE A 54 30.13 -12.93 -19.36
N GLY A 55 30.58 -12.07 -18.43
CA GLY A 55 32.01 -11.90 -18.15
C GLY A 55 32.66 -13.18 -17.64
N LEU A 56 32.04 -13.85 -16.66
CA LEU A 56 32.56 -15.10 -16.09
C LEU A 56 32.59 -16.22 -17.14
N SER A 57 31.55 -16.33 -17.97
CA SER A 57 31.52 -17.33 -19.05
C SER A 57 32.56 -17.10 -20.13
N TYR A 58 32.95 -15.85 -20.38
CA TYR A 58 34.03 -15.51 -21.31
C TYR A 58 35.43 -15.83 -20.75
N PHE A 59 35.68 -15.51 -19.47
CA PHE A 59 37.01 -15.71 -18.87
C PHE A 59 37.24 -17.14 -18.34
N TYR A 60 36.19 -17.90 -18.07
CA TYR A 60 36.26 -19.21 -17.42
C TYR A 60 35.43 -20.26 -18.18
N GLU A 61 35.68 -20.41 -19.48
CA GLU A 61 34.92 -21.31 -20.37
C GLU A 61 34.85 -22.76 -19.87
N GLU A 62 35.91 -23.27 -19.25
CA GLU A 62 35.99 -24.64 -18.73
C GLU A 62 34.95 -24.94 -17.64
N TYR A 63 34.44 -23.90 -16.97
CA TYR A 63 33.45 -24.02 -15.90
C TYR A 63 32.03 -23.63 -16.34
N ASN A 64 31.79 -23.41 -17.64
CA ASN A 64 30.51 -22.91 -18.15
C ASN A 64 29.29 -23.72 -17.68
N THR A 65 29.38 -25.06 -17.66
CA THR A 65 28.28 -25.90 -17.18
C THR A 65 27.92 -25.64 -15.71
N LEU A 66 28.93 -25.44 -14.85
CA LEU A 66 28.71 -25.11 -13.44
C LEU A 66 28.23 -23.67 -13.26
N LEU A 67 28.77 -22.73 -14.05
CA LEU A 67 28.36 -21.33 -14.05
C LEU A 67 26.90 -21.18 -14.45
N VAL A 68 26.43 -21.90 -15.47
CA VAL A 68 25.02 -21.89 -15.90
C VAL A 68 24.10 -22.38 -14.77
N GLY A 69 24.46 -23.47 -14.09
CA GLY A 69 23.68 -24.01 -12.98
C GLY A 69 23.62 -23.06 -11.77
N PHE A 70 24.75 -22.46 -11.41
CA PHE A 70 24.80 -21.45 -10.35
C PHE A 70 24.01 -20.19 -10.72
N PHE A 71 24.13 -19.74 -11.97
CA PHE A 71 23.39 -18.59 -12.48
C PHE A 71 21.88 -18.80 -12.44
N ALA A 72 21.40 -19.99 -12.81
CA ALA A 72 19.99 -20.33 -12.70
C ALA A 72 19.46 -20.23 -11.26
N LEU A 73 20.25 -20.65 -10.27
CA LEU A 73 19.92 -20.53 -8.84
C LEU A 73 19.85 -19.06 -8.38
N VAL A 74 20.81 -18.24 -8.81
CA VAL A 74 20.82 -16.81 -8.51
C VAL A 74 19.58 -16.13 -9.11
N VAL A 75 19.30 -16.34 -10.40
CA VAL A 75 18.13 -15.76 -11.07
C VAL A 75 16.82 -16.20 -10.42
N LEU A 76 16.67 -17.49 -10.09
CA LEU A 76 15.49 -17.99 -9.39
C LEU A 76 15.30 -17.31 -8.02
N THR A 77 16.39 -17.11 -7.29
CA THR A 77 16.37 -16.45 -5.98
C THR A 77 16.00 -14.98 -6.12
N THR A 78 16.57 -14.27 -7.10
CA THR A 78 16.27 -12.86 -7.39
C THR A 78 14.79 -12.68 -7.78
N VAL A 79 14.26 -13.55 -8.63
CA VAL A 79 12.83 -13.55 -9.00
C VAL A 79 11.93 -13.85 -7.80
N ALA A 80 12.29 -14.82 -6.97
CA ALA A 80 11.53 -15.16 -5.76
C ALA A 80 11.50 -14.00 -4.76
N LEU A 81 12.64 -13.34 -4.53
CA LEU A 81 12.75 -12.16 -3.68
C LEU A 81 11.89 -11.01 -4.21
N ASN A 82 11.95 -10.73 -5.52
CA ASN A 82 11.13 -9.69 -6.14
C ASN A 82 9.64 -9.97 -5.94
N LYS A 83 9.20 -11.22 -6.16
CA LYS A 83 7.81 -11.64 -5.94
C LYS A 83 7.36 -11.45 -4.48
N LEU A 84 8.18 -11.86 -3.51
CA LEU A 84 7.87 -11.69 -2.08
C LEU A 84 7.72 -10.22 -1.70
N MET A 85 8.58 -9.35 -2.24
CA MET A 85 8.51 -7.92 -1.99
C MET A 85 7.23 -7.31 -2.61
N MET A 86 6.89 -7.71 -3.84
CA MET A 86 5.69 -7.23 -4.53
C MET A 86 4.40 -7.71 -3.85
N GLU A 87 4.37 -8.92 -3.31
CA GLU A 87 3.25 -9.41 -2.51
C GLU A 87 3.11 -8.63 -1.20
N SER A 88 4.23 -8.32 -0.53
CA SER A 88 4.22 -7.47 0.67
C SER A 88 3.67 -6.07 0.38
N LYS A 89 4.04 -5.48 -0.77
CA LYS A 89 3.49 -4.21 -1.28
C LYS A 89 1.98 -4.29 -1.46
N ASN A 90 1.48 -5.30 -2.19
CA ASN A 90 0.05 -5.44 -2.45
C ASN A 90 -0.77 -5.60 -1.16
N ARG A 91 -0.27 -6.36 -0.18
CA ARG A 91 -0.92 -6.49 1.13
C ARG A 91 -1.00 -5.17 1.88
N ARG A 92 0.08 -4.39 1.90
CA ARG A 92 0.09 -3.07 2.57
C ARG A 92 -0.79 -2.05 1.86
N LEU A 93 -0.79 -2.05 0.54
CA LEU A 93 -1.65 -1.18 -0.25
C LEU A 93 -3.13 -1.49 0.00
N ALA A 94 -3.49 -2.78 0.02
CA ALA A 94 -4.83 -3.22 0.38
C ALA A 94 -5.23 -2.77 1.79
N GLN A 95 -4.33 -2.88 2.78
CA GLN A 95 -4.58 -2.38 4.13
C GLN A 95 -4.82 -0.86 4.16
N LYS A 96 -4.00 -0.06 3.46
CA LYS A 96 -4.19 1.40 3.36
C LYS A 96 -5.51 1.75 2.67
N ILE A 97 -5.87 1.04 1.60
CA ILE A 97 -7.15 1.25 0.91
C ILE A 97 -8.31 0.95 1.85
N ASN A 98 -8.28 -0.18 2.57
CA ASN A 98 -9.33 -0.53 3.53
C ASN A 98 -9.47 0.54 4.62
N GLN A 99 -8.36 1.02 5.19
CA GLN A 99 -8.38 2.11 6.17
C GLN A 99 -8.99 3.41 5.62
N LEU A 100 -8.71 3.74 4.35
CA LEU A 100 -9.30 4.90 3.70
C LEU A 100 -10.81 4.72 3.45
N VAL A 101 -11.21 3.51 3.02
CA VAL A 101 -12.62 3.16 2.81
C VAL A 101 -13.38 3.24 4.14
N ASP A 102 -12.87 2.63 5.20
CA ASP A 102 -13.49 2.64 6.53
C ASP A 102 -13.66 4.09 7.03
N LYS A 103 -12.62 4.92 6.92
CA LYS A 103 -12.67 6.34 7.30
C LYS A 103 -13.64 7.14 6.44
N SER A 104 -13.77 6.81 5.16
CA SER A 104 -14.72 7.47 4.24
C SER A 104 -16.17 7.09 4.56
N LEU A 105 -16.41 5.82 4.89
CA LEU A 105 -17.72 5.31 5.31
C LEU A 105 -18.15 5.94 6.63
N GLU A 106 -17.25 6.03 7.61
CA GLU A 106 -17.53 6.68 8.89
C GLU A 106 -17.94 8.14 8.70
N LYS A 107 -17.23 8.89 7.84
CA LYS A 107 -17.62 10.26 7.48
C LYS A 107 -18.99 10.32 6.81
N PHE A 108 -19.27 9.39 5.89
CA PHE A 108 -20.56 9.32 5.20
C PHE A 108 -21.71 9.06 6.16
N VAL A 109 -21.56 8.10 7.07
CA VAL A 109 -22.55 7.80 8.11
C VAL A 109 -22.77 9.02 8.99
N SER A 110 -21.70 9.68 9.46
CA SER A 110 -21.84 10.89 10.29
C SER A 110 -22.55 12.03 9.55
N ALA A 111 -22.35 12.14 8.23
CA ALA A 111 -23.01 13.16 7.42
C ALA A 111 -24.50 12.85 7.24
N ILE A 112 -24.86 11.58 7.07
CA ILE A 112 -26.26 11.13 7.01
C ILE A 112 -26.96 11.43 8.33
N GLU A 113 -26.36 11.09 9.47
CA GLU A 113 -26.93 11.38 10.79
C GLU A 113 -27.14 12.88 11.04
N GLN A 114 -26.22 13.72 10.58
CA GLN A 114 -26.37 15.18 10.65
C GLN A 114 -27.52 15.67 9.76
N TYR A 115 -27.66 15.09 8.57
CA TYR A 115 -28.72 15.44 7.63
C TYR A 115 -30.09 15.02 8.15
N GLU A 116 -30.22 13.85 8.77
CA GLU A 116 -31.45 13.38 9.41
C GLU A 116 -31.89 14.33 10.54
N LYS A 117 -30.96 14.73 11.42
CA LYS A 117 -31.26 15.71 12.47
C LYS A 117 -31.73 17.04 11.91
N LEU A 118 -31.07 17.54 10.86
CA LEU A 118 -31.45 18.79 10.21
C LEU A 118 -32.85 18.69 9.58
N MET A 119 -33.18 17.55 8.98
CA MET A 119 -34.51 17.30 8.41
C MET A 119 -35.60 17.26 9.47
N ASP A 120 -35.32 16.66 10.64
CA ASP A 120 -36.27 16.67 11.76
C ASP A 120 -36.48 18.08 12.33
N GLU A 121 -35.42 18.88 12.48
CA GLU A 121 -35.52 20.29 12.89
C GLU A 121 -36.35 21.11 11.90
N VAL A 122 -36.09 20.95 10.60
CA VAL A 122 -36.86 21.61 9.53
C VAL A 122 -38.32 21.19 9.59
N ARG A 123 -38.62 19.91 9.83
CA ARG A 123 -39.99 19.41 9.96
C ARG A 123 -40.73 20.06 11.12
N ILE A 124 -40.09 20.13 12.30
CA ILE A 124 -40.67 20.79 13.48
C ILE A 124 -40.95 22.27 13.19
N ASN A 125 -39.99 22.99 12.61
CA ASN A 125 -40.16 24.40 12.27
C ASN A 125 -41.31 24.63 11.27
N VAL A 126 -41.49 23.73 10.29
CA VAL A 126 -42.61 23.80 9.35
C VAL A 126 -43.94 23.57 10.06
N GLU A 127 -44.01 22.60 10.96
CA GLU A 127 -45.23 22.33 11.76
C GLU A 127 -45.60 23.54 12.63
N GLU A 128 -44.63 24.20 13.27
CA GLU A 128 -44.83 25.43 14.06
C GLU A 128 -45.34 26.59 13.18
N LEU A 129 -44.67 26.84 12.04
CA LEU A 129 -45.07 27.88 11.08
C LEU A 129 -46.49 27.66 10.52
N GLU A 130 -46.89 26.39 10.32
CA GLU A 130 -48.25 26.06 9.91
C GLU A 130 -49.27 26.36 11.02
N GLN A 131 -48.95 26.07 12.28
CA GLN A 131 -49.82 26.36 13.41
C GLN A 131 -50.01 27.87 13.57
N GLU A 132 -48.93 28.65 13.52
CA GLU A 132 -48.98 30.11 13.56
C GLU A 132 -49.83 30.68 12.41
N ASN A 133 -49.63 30.20 11.18
CA ASN A 133 -50.44 30.62 10.03
C ASN A 133 -51.93 30.32 10.22
N ARG A 134 -52.28 29.14 10.76
CA ARG A 134 -53.68 28.79 11.06
C ARG A 134 -54.26 29.72 12.12
N ALA A 135 -53.51 30.01 13.19
CA ALA A 135 -53.94 30.93 14.24
C ALA A 135 -54.18 32.35 13.69
N LEU A 136 -53.26 32.86 12.87
CA LEU A 136 -53.36 34.17 12.24
C LEU A 136 -54.58 34.26 11.31
N ARG A 137 -54.82 33.23 10.48
CA ARG A 137 -56.00 33.15 9.61
C ARG A 137 -57.31 33.16 10.41
N ASN A 138 -57.35 32.43 11.52
CA ASN A 138 -58.52 32.41 12.40
C ASN A 138 -58.76 33.78 13.06
N PHE A 139 -57.69 34.45 13.51
CA PHE A 139 -57.75 35.79 14.07
C PHE A 139 -58.29 36.82 13.05
N ILE A 140 -57.76 36.82 11.83
CA ILE A 140 -58.23 37.69 10.73
C ILE A 140 -59.71 37.43 10.41
N LYS A 141 -60.10 36.15 10.34
CA LYS A 141 -61.50 35.76 10.08
C LYS A 141 -62.44 36.24 11.17
N LYS A 142 -62.01 36.20 12.44
CA LYS A 142 -62.78 36.70 13.58
C LYS A 142 -62.94 38.23 13.53
N ASN A 143 -61.87 38.96 13.26
CA ASN A 143 -61.93 40.42 13.14
C ASN A 143 -62.79 40.90 11.97
N ARG A 144 -62.77 40.19 10.82
CA ARG A 144 -63.67 40.49 9.70
C ARG A 144 -65.16 40.29 9.99
N LYS A 145 -65.53 39.46 10.97
CA LYS A 145 -66.93 39.24 11.36
C LYS A 145 -67.46 40.28 12.37
N ASN A 146 -66.56 41.04 13.00
CA ASN A 146 -66.88 42.06 13.99
C ASN A 146 -66.88 43.49 13.41
N LEU A 147 -66.60 43.61 12.11
CA LEU A 147 -66.76 44.82 11.29
C LEU A 147 -68.06 44.68 10.48
#